data_AF-A0A9W7HM94-F1
#
_entry.id   AF-A0A9W7HM94-F1
#
_cell.length_a   1.000
_cell.length_b   1.000
_cell.length_c   1.000
_cell.angle_alpha   90.00
_cell.angle_beta   90.00
_cell.angle_gamma   90.00
#
_symmetry.space_group_name_H-M   'P 1'
#
loop_
_entity.id
_entity.type
_entity.pdbx_description
1 polymer ?
#
loop_
_entity_poly.entity_id
_entity_poly.type
_entity_poly.pdbx_seq_one_letter_code
_entity_poly.pdbx_strand_id
1 'polypeptide(L)'
;MASMAFPLVRSPTKSTTIFFHHKEQTQNVNGLKFVRGKKLLKDLCTWGIGGPCNYFVQVFHQTHLLSAIRYRHEFSVPYIVIGKGSNCLFDDLGFDGCVILNQIDLLERIEPGVYRVGSSFRFNHLGILSCNEGFAGLEFAAGIPGTVGGAAYMNAGANGQETADSVESIDIVTIDGKF
;
A
#
# COMPACT_ATOMS: atom_id res chain seq x y z
N MET A 1 8.86 -24.61 1.23
CA MET A 1 7.46 -24.43 1.69
C MET A 1 7.49 -23.75 3.05
N ALA A 2 7.43 -22.43 3.10
CA ALA A 2 7.35 -21.69 4.36
C ALA A 2 5.87 -21.33 4.59
N SER A 3 5.21 -22.10 5.46
CA SER A 3 3.88 -21.77 5.99
C SER A 3 4.10 -20.87 7.20
N MET A 4 3.74 -19.59 7.10
CA MET A 4 3.64 -18.71 8.27
C MET A 4 2.19 -18.72 8.73
N ALA A 5 1.96 -19.32 9.89
CA ALA A 5 0.70 -19.22 10.61
C ALA A 5 0.66 -17.87 11.36
N PHE A 6 -0.30 -17.02 11.03
CA PHE A 6 -0.59 -15.81 11.81
C PHE A 6 -1.32 -16.20 13.10
N PRO A 7 -0.96 -15.65 14.27
CA PRO A 7 -1.70 -15.90 15.49
C PRO A 7 -3.06 -15.19 15.41
N LEU A 8 -4.14 -15.98 15.42
CA LEU A 8 -5.50 -15.51 15.58
C LEU A 8 -5.67 -14.92 16.99
N VAL A 9 -5.67 -13.59 17.10
CA VAL A 9 -6.10 -12.89 18.32
C VAL A 9 -7.62 -12.78 18.31
N ARG A 10 -8.30 -13.46 19.24
CA ARG A 10 -9.75 -13.30 19.44
C ARG A 10 -10.08 -11.96 20.10
N SER A 11 -11.08 -11.31 19.50
CA SER A 11 -11.85 -10.10 19.87
C SER A 11 -12.03 -9.80 21.37
N PRO A 12 -12.05 -8.50 21.75
CA PRO A 12 -12.98 -7.97 22.72
C PRO A 12 -14.19 -7.34 22.01
N THR A 13 -15.35 -7.95 22.21
CA THR A 13 -16.68 -7.40 21.93
C THR A 13 -16.93 -6.15 22.76
N LYS A 14 -16.74 -4.96 22.17
CA LYS A 14 -17.41 -3.72 22.59
C LYS A 14 -17.71 -2.85 21.36
N SER A 15 -18.99 -2.73 21.08
CA SER A 15 -19.66 -1.77 20.19
C SER A 15 -18.78 -0.58 19.75
N THR A 16 -18.08 -0.73 18.62
CA THR A 16 -17.37 0.37 17.92
C THR A 16 -18.34 1.17 17.05
N THR A 17 -19.53 1.44 17.57
CA THR A 17 -20.58 2.24 16.92
C THR A 17 -20.52 3.67 17.43
N ILE A 18 -19.37 4.31 17.31
CA ILE A 18 -19.23 5.75 17.40
C ILE A 18 -18.18 6.09 16.34
N PHE A 19 -18.39 7.15 15.55
CA PHE A 19 -17.63 7.52 14.35
C PHE A 19 -18.11 6.88 13.05
N PHE A 20 -19.36 7.17 12.68
CA PHE A 20 -19.82 7.71 11.39
C PHE A 20 -21.33 7.98 11.55
N HIS A 21 -21.68 8.94 12.42
CA HIS A 21 -23.07 9.23 12.77
C HIS A 21 -23.84 9.96 11.66
N HIS A 22 -23.13 10.50 10.67
CA HIS A 22 -23.73 11.05 9.47
C HIS A 22 -23.79 9.99 8.36
N LYS A 23 -24.96 9.87 7.74
CA LYS A 23 -25.28 9.01 6.60
C LYS A 23 -24.52 9.37 5.31
N GLU A 24 -23.43 10.14 5.39
CA GLU A 24 -22.65 10.54 4.24
C GLU A 24 -21.71 9.40 3.82
N GLN A 25 -21.81 9.02 2.54
CA GLN A 25 -20.93 8.02 1.91
C GLN A 25 -19.49 8.55 1.73
N THR A 26 -19.24 9.81 2.01
CA THR A 26 -17.95 10.44 1.80
C THR A 26 -17.71 11.51 2.86
N GLN A 27 -16.53 11.52 3.46
CA GLN A 27 -16.10 12.54 4.42
C GLN A 27 -14.73 13.08 4.04
N ASN A 28 -14.51 14.39 4.20
CA ASN A 28 -13.21 15.02 4.03
C ASN A 28 -12.56 15.29 5.39
N VAL A 29 -11.35 14.79 5.61
CA VAL A 29 -10.56 15.01 6.83
C VAL A 29 -9.15 15.39 6.44
N ASN A 30 -8.69 16.60 6.78
CA ASN A 30 -7.33 17.08 6.44
C ASN A 30 -6.97 16.92 4.94
N GLY A 31 -7.93 17.14 4.04
CA GLY A 31 -7.75 16.97 2.60
C GLY A 31 -7.87 15.52 2.09
N LEU A 32 -8.08 14.54 2.98
CA LEU A 32 -8.36 13.15 2.62
C LEU A 32 -9.85 12.91 2.43
N LYS A 33 -10.21 12.33 1.29
CA LYS A 33 -11.56 11.87 1.00
C LYS A 33 -11.72 10.41 1.44
N PHE A 34 -12.36 10.18 2.58
CA PHE A 34 -12.78 8.86 3.02
C PHE A 34 -14.10 8.49 2.38
N VAL A 35 -14.11 7.43 1.58
CA VAL A 35 -15.32 6.85 1.01
C VAL A 35 -15.80 5.73 1.92
N ARG A 36 -17.03 5.87 2.40
CA ARG A 36 -17.74 4.86 3.15
C ARG A 36 -18.75 4.19 2.24
N GLY A 37 -18.74 2.87 2.24
CA GLY A 37 -19.66 2.08 1.46
C GLY A 37 -18.93 1.20 0.46
N LYS A 38 -18.73 -0.05 0.88
CA LYS A 38 -18.56 -1.27 0.10
C LYS A 38 -17.75 -1.16 -1.22
N LYS A 39 -16.68 -0.35 -1.27
CA LYS A 39 -15.72 -0.38 -2.39
C LYS A 39 -15.21 -1.82 -2.50
N LEU A 40 -15.27 -2.39 -3.70
CA LEU A 40 -14.93 -3.80 -3.89
C LEU A 40 -13.41 -3.97 -3.99
N LEU A 41 -12.87 -4.89 -3.19
CA LEU A 41 -11.45 -5.23 -3.17
C LEU A 41 -10.98 -5.88 -4.48
N LYS A 42 -11.91 -6.53 -5.21
CA LYS A 42 -11.65 -7.04 -6.56
C LYS A 42 -11.16 -5.98 -7.54
N ASP A 43 -11.56 -4.73 -7.35
CA ASP A 43 -11.13 -3.61 -8.21
C ASP A 43 -9.71 -3.14 -7.86
N LEU A 44 -9.14 -3.61 -6.75
CA LEU A 44 -7.88 -3.16 -6.16
C LEU A 44 -6.77 -4.22 -6.16
N CYS A 45 -7.04 -5.42 -6.69
CA CYS A 45 -6.06 -6.50 -6.81
C CYS A 45 -6.04 -7.08 -8.22
N THR A 46 -4.91 -7.69 -8.61
CA THR A 46 -4.77 -8.26 -9.95
C THR A 46 -5.54 -9.55 -10.16
N TRP A 47 -5.95 -10.21 -9.08
CA TRP A 47 -6.75 -11.43 -9.12
C TRP A 47 -8.20 -11.16 -9.52
N GLY A 48 -8.70 -9.93 -9.36
CA GLY A 48 -10.09 -9.61 -9.65
C GLY A 48 -11.08 -10.28 -8.70
N ILE A 49 -10.65 -10.59 -7.46
CA ILE A 49 -11.48 -11.20 -6.42
C ILE A 49 -11.51 -10.35 -5.16
N GLY A 50 -12.52 -10.54 -4.32
CA GLY A 50 -12.62 -9.87 -3.03
C GLY A 50 -13.85 -8.99 -2.89
N GLY A 51 -14.45 -9.10 -1.72
CA GLY A 51 -15.68 -8.44 -1.32
C GLY A 51 -15.53 -6.95 -1.01
N PRO A 52 -16.53 -6.37 -0.36
CA PRO A 52 -16.56 -4.95 -0.04
C PRO A 52 -15.65 -4.58 1.15
N CYS A 53 -15.05 -3.40 1.14
CA CYS A 53 -14.47 -2.79 2.34
C CYS A 53 -15.38 -1.72 2.94
N ASN A 54 -15.28 -1.52 4.26
CA ASN A 54 -16.09 -0.52 4.97
C ASN A 54 -15.66 0.91 4.65
N TYR A 55 -14.35 1.16 4.68
CA TYR A 55 -13.77 2.47 4.40
C TYR A 55 -12.67 2.35 3.36
N PHE A 56 -12.61 3.33 2.47
CA PHE A 56 -11.60 3.43 1.42
C PHE A 56 -11.07 4.86 1.36
N VAL A 57 -9.76 5.01 1.26
CA VAL A 57 -9.10 6.30 1.09
C VAL A 57 -7.92 6.17 0.15
N GLN A 58 -7.65 7.22 -0.63
CA GLN A 58 -6.47 7.30 -1.49
C GLN A 58 -5.50 8.32 -0.92
N VAL A 59 -4.21 7.98 -0.92
CA VAL A 59 -3.14 8.86 -0.44
C VAL A 59 -2.17 9.15 -1.57
N PHE A 60 -1.95 10.44 -1.85
CA PHE A 60 -1.14 10.91 -2.98
C PHE A 60 0.18 11.55 -2.53
N HIS A 61 0.29 11.87 -1.24
CA HIS A 61 1.47 12.49 -0.65
C HIS A 61 1.81 11.86 0.71
N GLN A 62 3.04 12.03 1.17
CA GLN A 62 3.51 11.54 2.47
C GLN A 62 2.64 12.06 3.64
N THR A 63 2.23 13.33 3.58
CA THR A 63 1.35 13.96 4.58
C THR A 63 -0.04 13.35 4.61
N HIS A 64 -0.55 12.88 3.47
CA HIS A 64 -1.82 12.15 3.37
C HIS A 64 -1.72 10.79 4.08
N LEU A 65 -0.62 10.06 3.87
CA LEU A 65 -0.40 8.77 4.52
C LEU A 65 -0.28 8.91 6.04
N LEU A 66 0.50 9.89 6.52
CA LEU A 66 0.59 10.23 7.95
C LEU A 66 -0.79 10.53 8.54
N SER A 67 -1.57 11.37 7.86
CA SER A 67 -2.89 11.78 8.32
C SER A 67 -3.86 10.59 8.37
N ALA A 68 -3.83 9.71 7.38
CA ALA A 68 -4.68 8.50 7.34
C ALA A 68 -4.33 7.53 8.49
N ILE A 69 -3.04 7.30 8.76
CA ILE A 69 -2.58 6.41 9.84
C ILE A 69 -2.91 7.00 11.22
N ARG A 70 -2.67 8.30 11.43
CA ARG A 70 -3.00 8.98 12.70
C ARG A 70 -4.49 8.98 12.98
N TYR A 71 -5.30 9.27 11.96
CA TYR A 71 -6.75 9.23 12.08
C TYR A 71 -7.23 7.85 12.52
N ARG A 72 -6.64 6.78 11.97
CA ARG A 72 -6.94 5.42 12.42
C ARG A 72 -6.59 5.19 13.89
N HIS A 73 -5.45 5.70 14.37
CA HIS A 73 -5.02 5.47 15.75
C HIS A 73 -6.04 6.01 16.76
N GLU A 74 -6.66 7.15 16.44
CA GLU A 74 -7.70 7.76 17.28
C GLU A 74 -8.97 6.90 17.42
N PHE A 75 -9.29 6.09 16.39
CA PHE A 75 -10.56 5.34 16.32
C PHE A 75 -10.42 3.82 16.37
N SER A 76 -9.20 3.30 16.53
CA SER A 76 -8.93 1.85 16.65
C SER A 76 -9.50 0.99 15.51
N VAL A 77 -9.66 1.56 14.31
CA VAL A 77 -10.16 0.83 13.14
C VAL A 77 -9.03 -0.03 12.53
N PRO A 78 -9.24 -1.31 12.19
CA PRO A 78 -8.27 -2.09 11.45
C PRO A 78 -8.01 -1.46 10.07
N TYR A 79 -6.77 -1.51 9.58
CA TYR A 79 -6.47 -0.99 8.25
C TYR A 79 -5.48 -1.86 7.50
N ILE A 80 -5.51 -1.75 6.17
CA ILE A 80 -4.51 -2.30 5.26
C ILE A 80 -4.06 -1.23 4.28
N VAL A 81 -2.78 -1.24 3.94
CA VAL A 81 -2.22 -0.39 2.87
C VAL A 81 -2.03 -1.25 1.64
N ILE A 82 -2.57 -0.81 0.50
CA ILE A 82 -2.48 -1.52 -0.77
C ILE A 82 -1.74 -0.63 -1.78
N GLY A 83 -0.80 -1.22 -2.51
CA GLY A 83 -0.26 -0.65 -3.74
C GLY A 83 -1.09 -1.09 -4.94
N LYS A 84 -0.53 -1.94 -5.82
CA LYS A 84 -1.24 -2.52 -6.97
C LYS A 84 -2.10 -3.75 -6.61
N GLY A 85 -1.92 -4.32 -5.41
CA GLY A 85 -2.59 -5.55 -5.00
C GLY A 85 -2.21 -6.78 -5.85
N SER A 86 -0.99 -6.81 -6.41
CA SER A 86 -0.50 -7.93 -7.23
C SER A 86 -0.18 -9.20 -6.43
N ASN A 87 -0.01 -9.06 -5.12
CA ASN A 87 0.25 -10.15 -4.18
C ASN A 87 -0.78 -10.16 -3.04
N CYS A 88 -2.04 -9.83 -3.36
CA CYS A 88 -3.13 -9.81 -2.38
C CYS A 88 -4.25 -10.76 -2.81
N LEU A 89 -4.67 -11.63 -1.89
CA LEU A 89 -5.82 -12.51 -2.03
C LEU A 89 -6.89 -12.04 -1.04
N PHE A 90 -8.00 -11.52 -1.54
CA PHE A 90 -9.06 -10.95 -0.71
C PHE A 90 -10.26 -11.89 -0.63
N ASP A 91 -10.83 -12.01 0.57
CA ASP A 91 -12.04 -12.79 0.84
C ASP A 91 -13.27 -12.09 0.23
N ASP A 92 -14.23 -12.87 -0.27
CA ASP A 92 -15.50 -12.38 -0.82
C ASP A 92 -16.41 -11.78 0.26
N LEU A 93 -16.20 -12.13 1.54
CA LEU A 93 -16.81 -11.44 2.69
C LEU A 93 -16.31 -10.01 2.84
N GLY A 94 -15.16 -9.68 2.26
CA GLY A 94 -14.58 -8.34 2.26
C GLY A 94 -13.72 -8.04 3.47
N PHE A 95 -13.56 -6.75 3.78
CA PHE A 95 -12.70 -6.27 4.85
C PHE A 95 -13.43 -5.27 5.77
N ASP A 96 -13.62 -5.67 7.03
CA ASP A 96 -14.17 -4.81 8.07
C ASP A 96 -13.08 -3.88 8.63
N GLY A 97 -12.77 -2.85 7.85
CA GLY A 97 -11.76 -1.87 8.21
C GLY A 97 -11.57 -0.81 7.12
N CYS A 98 -10.45 -0.11 7.22
CA CYS A 98 -10.04 0.92 6.26
C CYS A 98 -8.99 0.41 5.27
N VAL A 99 -9.29 0.55 4.00
CA VAL A 99 -8.33 0.32 2.91
C VAL A 99 -7.70 1.65 2.54
N ILE A 100 -6.39 1.74 2.70
CA ILE A 100 -5.57 2.87 2.27
C ILE A 100 -4.91 2.48 0.95
N LEU A 101 -5.39 3.02 -0.16
CA LEU A 101 -4.75 2.84 -1.45
C LEU A 101 -3.65 3.88 -1.62
N ASN A 102 -2.41 3.42 -1.64
CA ASN A 102 -1.25 4.26 -1.89
C ASN A 102 -1.18 4.64 -3.36
N GLN A 103 -1.01 5.92 -3.64
CA GLN A 103 -0.88 6.52 -4.97
C GLN A 103 0.30 7.50 -5.03
N ILE A 104 1.26 7.40 -4.10
CA ILE A 104 2.48 8.23 -4.10
C ILE A 104 3.43 7.70 -5.18
N ASP A 105 3.43 8.31 -6.36
CA ASP A 105 4.16 7.87 -7.57
C ASP A 105 5.30 8.81 -8.00
N LEU A 106 5.84 9.57 -7.04
CA LEU A 106 7.01 10.43 -7.23
C LEU A 106 8.18 9.68 -7.90
N LEU A 107 8.90 10.36 -8.79
CA LEU A 107 10.17 9.90 -9.33
C LEU A 107 11.12 11.10 -9.42
N GLU A 108 12.16 11.09 -8.61
CA GLU A 108 13.24 12.08 -8.60
C GLU A 108 14.57 11.40 -8.94
N ARG A 109 15.34 12.01 -9.83
CA ARG A 109 16.72 11.59 -10.14
C ARG A 109 17.64 12.44 -9.28
N ILE A 110 18.28 11.81 -8.29
CA ILE A 110 19.14 12.52 -7.34
C ILE A 110 20.53 12.67 -7.93
N GLU A 111 21.07 11.58 -8.46
CA GLU A 111 22.37 11.47 -9.13
C GLU A 111 22.26 10.46 -10.28
N PRO A 112 23.24 10.38 -11.20
CA PRO A 112 23.26 9.34 -12.22
C PRO A 112 23.12 7.93 -11.61
N GLY A 113 22.02 7.24 -11.94
CA GLY A 113 21.73 5.88 -11.44
C GLY A 113 21.09 5.84 -10.04
N VAL A 114 20.87 6.99 -9.39
CA VAL A 114 20.27 7.08 -8.05
C VAL A 114 18.92 7.76 -8.13
N TYR A 115 17.87 7.04 -7.71
CA TYR A 115 16.48 7.49 -7.81
C TYR A 115 15.83 7.52 -6.43
N ARG A 116 15.15 8.64 -6.12
CA ARG A 116 14.15 8.67 -5.05
C ARG A 116 12.79 8.41 -5.66
N VAL A 117 12.15 7.33 -5.22
CA VAL A 117 10.94 6.81 -5.86
C VAL A 117 9.82 6.64 -4.85
N GLY A 118 8.63 7.12 -5.21
CA GLY A 118 7.41 6.92 -4.44
C GLY A 118 7.02 5.45 -4.37
N SER A 119 6.48 5.03 -3.22
CA SER A 119 6.15 3.63 -2.95
C SER A 119 5.01 3.07 -3.81
N SER A 120 4.27 3.91 -4.54
CA SER A 120 3.27 3.50 -5.54
C SER A 120 3.80 3.48 -6.98
N PHE A 121 5.03 3.92 -7.23
CA PHE A 121 5.62 3.86 -8.56
C PHE A 121 5.70 2.40 -9.04
N ARG A 122 5.48 2.16 -10.33
CA ARG A 122 5.45 0.81 -10.90
C ARG A 122 6.85 0.21 -10.90
N PHE A 123 7.04 -0.92 -10.22
CA PHE A 123 8.38 -1.50 -10.04
C PHE A 123 9.01 -1.96 -11.36
N ASN A 124 8.21 -2.61 -12.22
CA ASN A 124 8.66 -2.96 -13.57
C ASN A 124 9.05 -1.75 -14.43
N HIS A 125 8.32 -0.63 -14.28
CA HIS A 125 8.65 0.58 -15.01
C HIS A 125 9.97 1.18 -14.54
N LEU A 126 10.27 1.12 -13.24
CA LEU A 126 11.55 1.58 -12.70
C LEU A 126 12.73 0.78 -13.28
N GLY A 127 12.60 -0.55 -13.38
CA GLY A 127 13.62 -1.40 -14.01
C GLY A 127 13.86 -1.03 -15.47
N ILE A 128 12.79 -0.91 -16.26
CA ILE A 128 12.89 -0.51 -17.68
C ILE A 128 13.51 0.89 -17.83
N LEU A 129 13.10 1.84 -16.99
CA LEU A 129 13.60 3.22 -17.01
C LEU A 129 15.10 3.27 -16.71
N SER A 130 15.55 2.59 -15.65
CA SER A 130 16.96 2.50 -15.27
C SER A 130 17.82 1.91 -16.41
N CYS A 131 17.34 0.81 -17.02
CA CYS A 131 18.01 0.19 -18.16
C CYS A 131 18.13 1.13 -19.37
N ASN A 132 17.05 1.85 -19.70
CA ASN A 132 17.03 2.80 -20.82
C ASN A 132 17.95 4.01 -20.59
N GLU A 133 18.20 4.37 -19.33
CA GLU A 133 19.15 5.41 -18.95
C GLU A 133 20.60 4.90 -18.88
N GLY A 134 20.83 3.60 -19.15
CA GLY A 134 22.16 3.00 -19.23
C GLY A 134 22.69 2.46 -17.90
N PHE A 135 21.84 2.32 -16.88
CA PHE A 135 22.22 1.79 -15.58
C PHE A 135 21.81 0.32 -15.42
N ALA A 136 22.63 -0.41 -14.66
CA ALA A 136 22.45 -1.83 -14.37
C ALA A 136 21.94 -2.05 -12.93
N GLY A 137 21.47 -3.27 -12.63
CA GLY A 137 21.07 -3.72 -11.29
C GLY A 137 19.56 -3.85 -11.08
N LEU A 138 18.73 -3.21 -11.91
CA LEU A 138 17.26 -3.31 -11.83
C LEU A 138 16.62 -4.04 -13.03
N GLU A 139 17.42 -4.73 -13.84
CA GLU A 139 16.95 -5.47 -15.01
C GLU A 139 15.92 -6.54 -14.61
N PHE A 140 16.15 -7.20 -13.48
CA PHE A 140 15.27 -8.25 -12.96
C PHE A 140 13.86 -7.73 -12.63
N ALA A 141 13.73 -6.43 -12.33
CA ALA A 141 12.46 -5.82 -11.97
C ALA A 141 11.51 -5.68 -13.16
N ALA A 142 12.02 -5.65 -14.41
CA ALA A 142 11.24 -5.37 -15.62
C ALA A 142 10.03 -6.30 -15.82
N GLY A 143 10.06 -7.52 -15.29
CA GLY A 143 8.97 -8.49 -15.33
C GLY A 143 8.05 -8.50 -14.10
N ILE A 144 8.38 -7.79 -13.03
CA ILE A 144 7.72 -7.95 -11.73
C ILE A 144 6.52 -6.98 -11.62
N PRO A 145 5.27 -7.48 -11.60
CA PRO A 145 4.11 -6.63 -11.44
C PRO A 145 3.99 -6.15 -9.99
N GLY A 146 3.82 -4.85 -9.80
CA GLY A 146 3.61 -4.30 -8.47
C GLY A 146 4.04 -2.84 -8.39
N THR A 147 4.22 -2.39 -7.16
CA THR A 147 4.77 -1.06 -6.87
C THR A 147 6.11 -1.20 -6.15
N VAL A 148 6.93 -0.15 -6.18
CA VAL A 148 8.23 -0.09 -5.48
C VAL A 148 8.08 -0.41 -4.00
N GLY A 149 7.07 0.15 -3.33
CA GLY A 149 6.81 -0.14 -1.91
C GLY A 149 6.39 -1.59 -1.65
N GLY A 150 5.63 -2.19 -2.58
CA GLY A 150 5.31 -3.62 -2.50
C GLY A 150 6.53 -4.50 -2.73
N ALA A 151 7.42 -4.10 -3.65
CA ALA A 151 8.68 -4.79 -3.90
C ALA A 151 9.60 -4.73 -2.69
N ALA A 152 9.73 -3.55 -2.06
CA ALA A 152 10.49 -3.39 -0.82
C ALA A 152 9.89 -4.22 0.33
N TYR A 153 8.56 -4.20 0.51
CA TYR A 153 7.88 -4.97 1.56
C TYR A 153 8.07 -6.49 1.40
N MET A 154 8.08 -6.98 0.16
CA MET A 154 8.19 -8.41 -0.15
C MET A 154 9.62 -8.89 -0.40
N ASN A 155 10.60 -7.98 -0.43
CA ASN A 155 11.92 -8.20 -1.05
C ASN A 155 11.78 -8.89 -2.42
N ALA A 156 11.01 -8.28 -3.33
CA ALA A 156 10.68 -8.91 -4.61
C ALA A 156 11.96 -9.22 -5.40
N GLY A 157 12.01 -10.41 -5.99
CA GLY A 157 13.19 -10.88 -6.71
C GLY A 157 12.82 -11.76 -7.90
N ALA A 158 13.72 -11.78 -8.88
CA ALA A 158 13.66 -12.61 -10.07
C ALA A 158 15.08 -12.81 -10.61
N ASN A 159 15.29 -13.88 -11.38
CA ASN A 159 16.57 -14.14 -12.07
C ASN A 159 17.82 -14.10 -11.16
N GLY A 160 17.67 -14.48 -9.88
CA GLY A 160 18.76 -14.52 -8.92
C GLY A 160 19.15 -13.19 -8.28
N GLN A 161 18.38 -12.13 -8.52
CA GLN A 161 18.52 -10.82 -7.87
C GLN A 161 17.26 -10.46 -7.10
N GLU A 162 17.40 -9.62 -6.09
CA GLU A 162 16.31 -9.17 -5.22
C GLU A 162 16.34 -7.66 -4.97
N THR A 163 15.22 -7.12 -4.48
CA THR A 163 15.06 -5.67 -4.27
C THR A 163 16.12 -5.11 -3.32
N ALA A 164 16.51 -5.87 -2.29
CA ALA A 164 17.54 -5.46 -1.34
C ALA A 164 18.92 -5.22 -2.00
N ASP A 165 19.23 -5.86 -3.12
CA ASP A 165 20.51 -5.70 -3.83
C ASP A 165 20.69 -4.28 -4.42
N SER A 166 19.59 -3.57 -4.65
CA SER A 166 19.57 -2.25 -5.32
C SER A 166 19.05 -1.11 -4.44
N VAL A 167 18.66 -1.38 -3.20
CA VAL A 167 18.10 -0.36 -2.30
C VAL A 167 19.18 0.20 -1.40
N GLU A 168 19.34 1.53 -1.42
CA GLU A 168 20.24 2.24 -0.49
C GLU A 168 19.54 2.58 0.83
N SER A 169 18.30 3.09 0.78
CA SER A 169 17.52 3.48 1.94
C SER A 169 16.02 3.47 1.66
N ILE A 170 15.20 3.43 2.73
CA ILE A 170 13.74 3.45 2.65
C ILE A 170 13.20 4.38 3.74
N ASP A 171 12.38 5.35 3.34
CA ASP A 171 11.56 6.14 4.26
C ASP A 171 10.31 5.35 4.65
N ILE A 172 10.12 5.11 5.95
CA ILE A 172 8.99 4.34 6.48
C ILE A 172 8.05 5.23 7.29
N VAL A 173 6.74 4.93 7.26
CA VAL A 173 5.79 5.49 8.23
C VAL A 173 5.43 4.41 9.23
N THR A 174 5.73 4.68 10.49
CA THR A 174 5.40 3.80 11.62
C THR A 174 3.89 3.75 11.88
N ILE A 175 3.45 2.74 12.64
CA ILE A 175 2.03 2.56 13.00
C ILE A 175 1.45 3.72 13.82
N ASP A 176 2.31 4.51 14.46
CA ASP A 176 1.94 5.72 15.21
C ASP A 176 1.80 6.96 14.29
N GLY A 177 2.03 6.80 12.99
CA GLY A 177 2.00 7.89 12.02
C GLY A 177 3.17 8.85 12.22
N LYS A 178 4.39 8.31 12.29
CA LYS A 178 5.65 9.06 12.30
C LYS A 178 6.58 8.51 11.21
N PHE A 179 7.34 9.39 10.56
CA PHE A 179 8.50 8.99 9.77
C PHE A 179 9.65 8.59 10.69
#